data_AF-A0A957CDB3-F1
#
_entry.id   AF-A0A957CDB3-F1
#
_cell.length_a   1.000
_cell.length_b   1.000
_cell.length_c   1.000
_cell.angle_alpha   90.00
_cell.angle_beta   90.00
_cell.angle_gamma   90.00
#
_symmetry.space_group_name_H-M   'P 1'
#
loop_
_entity.id
_entity.type
_entity.pdbx_description
1 polymer ?
#
loop_
_entity_poly.entity_id
_entity_poly.type
_entity_poly.pdbx_seq_one_letter_code
_entity_poly.pdbx_strand_id
1 'polypeptide(L)'
;LAKAALYAGTKLLMNEAELTSVDRIVLAGAFGSYIDPKYAMILGLIPDCDLAQVTAVGNAAGDGARIALLNKQKRTEAQRIAEWVTYVETAVHPDFQQEFVGAIHLPHASDAFPHLNGLLPEPNLEIELNGNGRSNRRRRRTKKPEIVD
;
A
#
# COMPACT_ATOMS: atom_id res chain seq x y z
N LEU A 1 4.28 -0.01 -9.85
CA LEU A 1 3.16 0.44 -10.71
C LEU A 1 1.80 0.02 -10.17
N ALA A 2 1.52 -1.26 -9.91
CA ALA A 2 0.20 -1.68 -9.38
C ALA A 2 -0.21 -0.95 -8.08
N LYS A 3 0.74 -0.78 -7.14
CA LYS A 3 0.51 -0.01 -5.92
C LYS A 3 0.10 1.45 -6.18
N ALA A 4 0.67 2.07 -7.23
CA ALA A 4 0.42 3.45 -7.57
C ALA A 4 -1.01 3.62 -8.09
N ALA A 5 -1.51 2.66 -8.87
CA ALA A 5 -2.90 2.65 -9.32
C ALA A 5 -3.88 2.53 -8.14
N LEU A 6 -3.59 1.68 -7.16
CA LEU A 6 -4.43 1.52 -5.97
C LEU A 6 -4.44 2.77 -5.09
N TYR A 7 -3.27 3.36 -4.85
CA TYR A 7 -3.18 4.60 -4.08
C TYR A 7 -3.86 5.76 -4.81
N ALA A 8 -3.56 5.96 -6.09
CA ALA A 8 -4.15 7.04 -6.88
C ALA A 8 -5.67 6.92 -6.97
N GLY A 9 -6.20 5.71 -7.16
CA GLY A 9 -7.65 5.49 -7.11
C GLY A 9 -8.25 5.83 -5.75
N THR A 10 -7.58 5.43 -4.65
CA THR A 10 -8.03 5.78 -3.29
C THR A 10 -8.00 7.28 -3.04
N LYS A 11 -6.91 7.94 -3.43
CA LYS A 11 -6.71 9.38 -3.28
C LYS A 11 -7.73 10.19 -4.08
N LEU A 12 -8.02 9.75 -5.30
CA LEU A 12 -9.06 10.35 -6.13
C LEU A 12 -10.43 10.30 -5.44
N LEU A 13 -10.80 9.14 -4.89
CA LEU A 13 -12.06 8.99 -4.15
C LEU A 13 -12.09 9.82 -2.87
N MET A 14 -10.96 9.96 -2.18
CA MET A 14 -10.84 10.87 -1.03
C MET A 14 -11.07 12.32 -1.45
N ASN A 15 -10.47 12.76 -2.57
CA ASN A 15 -10.65 14.12 -3.08
C ASN A 15 -12.12 14.38 -3.48
N GLU A 16 -12.76 13.45 -4.17
CA GLU A 16 -14.18 13.54 -4.56
C GLU A 16 -15.12 13.58 -3.34
N ALA A 17 -14.75 12.87 -2.26
CA ALA A 17 -15.47 12.89 -0.99
C ALA A 17 -15.06 14.05 -0.06
N GLU A 18 -14.15 14.93 -0.49
CA GLU A 18 -13.57 16.02 0.29
C GLU A 18 -12.93 15.56 1.63
N LEU A 19 -12.34 14.37 1.62
CA LEU A 19 -11.69 13.75 2.78
C LEU A 19 -10.18 13.95 2.76
N THR A 20 -9.63 14.34 3.91
CA THR A 20 -8.19 14.50 4.10
C THR A 20 -7.52 13.31 4.78
N SER A 21 -8.30 12.43 5.41
CA SER A 21 -7.83 11.26 6.16
C SER A 21 -8.85 10.13 6.12
N VAL A 22 -8.41 8.92 6.46
CA VAL A 22 -9.27 7.74 6.57
C VAL A 22 -9.15 7.13 7.96
N ASP A 23 -10.30 6.87 8.58
CA ASP A 23 -10.34 6.32 9.95
C ASP A 23 -10.10 4.81 9.97
N ARG A 24 -10.49 4.10 8.90
CA ARG A 24 -10.47 2.64 8.84
C ARG A 24 -10.30 2.14 7.41
N ILE A 25 -9.48 1.11 7.25
CA ILE A 25 -9.26 0.44 5.97
C ILE A 25 -9.61 -1.04 6.09
N VAL A 26 -10.43 -1.50 5.15
CA VAL A 26 -10.85 -2.91 5.06
C VAL A 26 -10.35 -3.51 3.75
N LEU A 27 -9.38 -4.41 3.84
CA LEU A 27 -8.78 -5.09 2.70
C LEU A 27 -9.54 -6.39 2.41
N ALA A 28 -10.31 -6.38 1.33
CA ALA A 28 -11.02 -7.55 0.83
C ALA A 28 -10.23 -8.26 -0.29
N GLY A 29 -10.64 -9.49 -0.59
CA GLY A 29 -10.09 -10.32 -1.65
C GLY A 29 -8.85 -11.11 -1.23
N ALA A 30 -8.38 -11.96 -2.15
CA ALA A 30 -7.19 -12.78 -1.94
C ALA A 30 -5.96 -11.92 -1.65
N PHE A 31 -5.85 -10.77 -2.32
CA PHE A 31 -4.77 -9.82 -2.10
C PHE A 31 -4.77 -9.28 -0.66
N GLY A 32 -5.92 -8.82 -0.15
CA GLY A 32 -6.02 -8.31 1.22
C GLY A 32 -5.70 -9.35 2.31
N SER A 33 -5.94 -10.64 2.04
CA SER A 33 -5.80 -11.72 3.04
C SER A 33 -4.36 -12.01 3.46
N TYR A 34 -3.38 -11.68 2.61
CA TYR A 34 -1.96 -12.03 2.83
C TYR A 34 -1.06 -10.79 2.96
N ILE A 35 -1.66 -9.61 2.97
CA ILE A 35 -0.92 -8.35 3.05
C ILE A 35 -0.87 -7.90 4.50
N ASP A 36 0.36 -7.73 4.96
CA ASP A 36 0.62 -7.06 6.22
C ASP A 36 0.33 -5.54 6.08
N PRO A 37 -0.55 -4.97 6.91
CA PRO A 37 -0.90 -3.55 6.86
C PRO A 37 0.27 -2.58 6.96
N LYS A 38 1.28 -2.91 7.78
CA LYS A 38 2.47 -2.07 7.95
C LYS A 38 3.23 -1.99 6.64
N TYR A 39 3.48 -3.12 6.00
CA TYR A 39 4.19 -3.14 4.72
C TYR A 39 3.36 -2.53 3.59
N ALA A 40 2.03 -2.70 3.60
CA ALA A 40 1.14 -2.01 2.67
C ALA A 40 1.31 -0.48 2.74
N MET A 41 1.30 0.07 3.96
CA MET A 41 1.43 1.51 4.17
C MET A 41 2.84 2.02 3.84
N ILE A 42 3.90 1.29 4.24
CA ILE A 42 5.29 1.62 3.89
C ILE A 42 5.50 1.66 2.37
N LEU A 43 4.87 0.73 1.64
CA LEU A 43 4.95 0.71 0.18
C LEU A 43 4.06 1.78 -0.48
N GLY A 44 3.22 2.47 0.30
CA GLY A 44 2.20 3.40 -0.20
C GLY A 44 1.18 2.70 -1.10
N LEU A 45 0.77 1.49 -0.72
CA LEU A 45 -0.34 0.75 -1.32
C LEU A 45 -1.69 1.30 -0.88
N ILE A 46 -1.73 1.80 0.36
CA ILE A 46 -2.89 2.38 1.05
C ILE A 46 -2.50 3.77 1.57
N PRO A 47 -3.47 4.70 1.74
CA PRO A 47 -3.22 5.97 2.43
C PRO A 47 -2.82 5.75 3.89
N ASP A 48 -2.26 6.80 4.48
CA ASP A 48 -1.93 6.83 5.90
C ASP A 48 -3.18 6.60 6.76
N CYS A 49 -3.06 5.69 7.73
CA CYS A 49 -4.12 5.28 8.64
C CYS A 49 -3.49 4.64 9.88
N ASP A 50 -4.19 4.67 11.02
CA ASP A 50 -3.78 3.88 12.18
C ASP A 50 -3.75 2.38 11.78
N LEU A 51 -2.59 1.75 11.94
CA LEU A 51 -2.38 0.34 11.60
C LEU A 51 -3.33 -0.59 12.35
N ALA A 52 -3.79 -0.21 13.54
CA ALA A 52 -4.80 -0.97 14.28
C ALA A 52 -6.19 -0.95 13.61
N GLN A 53 -6.44 0.02 12.73
CA GLN A 53 -7.68 0.18 11.97
C GLN A 53 -7.60 -0.38 10.54
N VAL A 54 -6.50 -1.05 10.19
CA VAL A 54 -6.35 -1.72 8.89
C VAL A 54 -6.57 -3.21 9.07
N THR A 55 -7.64 -3.74 8.47
CA THR A 55 -8.07 -5.13 8.68
C THR A 55 -8.31 -5.87 7.36
N ALA A 56 -7.88 -7.13 7.29
CA ALA A 56 -8.17 -8.01 6.18
C ALA A 56 -9.43 -8.83 6.46
N VAL A 57 -10.37 -8.87 5.51
CA VAL A 57 -11.66 -9.57 5.66
C VAL A 57 -11.85 -10.76 4.71
N GLY A 58 -10.85 -11.09 3.90
CA GLY A 58 -10.93 -12.23 3.00
C GLY A 58 -11.91 -12.03 1.86
N ASN A 59 -12.57 -13.11 1.42
CA ASN A 59 -13.50 -13.09 0.29
C ASN A 59 -14.86 -12.49 0.67
N ALA A 60 -14.90 -11.17 0.87
CA ALA A 60 -16.11 -10.43 1.21
C ALA A 60 -17.25 -10.62 0.19
N ALA A 61 -16.94 -10.79 -1.10
CA ALA A 61 -17.94 -11.05 -2.13
C ALA A 61 -18.62 -12.41 -1.93
N GLY A 62 -17.85 -13.46 -1.65
CA GLY A 62 -18.37 -14.80 -1.37
C GLY A 62 -19.20 -14.86 -0.09
N ASP A 63 -18.72 -14.21 0.98
CA ASP A 63 -19.47 -14.14 2.24
C ASP A 63 -20.75 -13.31 2.11
N GLY A 64 -20.70 -12.18 1.39
CA GLY A 64 -21.87 -11.38 1.05
C GLY A 64 -22.92 -12.17 0.26
N ALA A 65 -22.49 -12.97 -0.71
CA ALA A 65 -23.39 -13.83 -1.50
C ALA A 65 -24.09 -14.88 -0.62
N ARG A 66 -23.35 -15.53 0.30
CA ARG A 66 -23.93 -16.50 1.26
C ARG A 66 -24.94 -15.83 2.18
N ILE A 67 -24.63 -14.64 2.70
CA ILE A 67 -25.53 -13.87 3.55
C ILE A 67 -26.82 -13.50 2.79
N ALA A 68 -26.70 -12.96 1.58
CA ALA A 68 -27.84 -12.59 0.75
C ALA A 68 -28.69 -13.79 0.29
N LEU A 69 -28.06 -14.98 0.15
CA LEU A 69 -28.78 -16.22 -0.17
C LEU A 69 -29.70 -16.64 0.99
N LEU A 70 -29.19 -16.61 2.22
CA LEU A 70 -29.89 -17.10 3.42
C LEU A 70 -30.75 -16.05 4.13
N ASN A 71 -30.54 -14.76 3.85
CA ASN A 71 -31.26 -13.67 4.51
C ASN A 71 -31.86 -12.69 3.48
N LYS A 72 -33.21 -12.67 3.41
CA LYS A 72 -33.96 -11.79 2.51
C LYS A 72 -33.77 -10.31 2.85
N GLN A 73 -33.75 -9.94 4.13
CA GLN A 73 -33.55 -8.53 4.53
C GLN A 73 -32.16 -8.04 4.10
N LYS A 74 -31.11 -8.86 4.27
CA LYS A 74 -29.76 -8.53 3.83
C LYS A 74 -29.63 -8.44 2.31
N ARG A 75 -30.39 -9.24 1.56
CA ARG A 75 -30.47 -9.10 0.10
C ARG A 75 -31.08 -7.76 -0.31
N THR A 76 -32.17 -7.35 0.33
CA THR A 76 -32.79 -6.04 0.08
C THR A 76 -31.85 -4.89 0.50
N GLU A 77 -31.13 -5.04 1.60
CA GLU A 77 -30.12 -4.08 2.03
C GLU A 77 -28.99 -3.93 0.99
N ALA A 78 -28.48 -5.04 0.45
CA ALA A 78 -27.46 -5.03 -0.60
C ALA A 78 -27.95 -4.31 -1.86
N GLN A 79 -29.21 -4.54 -2.27
CA GLN A 79 -29.81 -3.82 -3.40
C GLN A 79 -29.84 -2.30 -3.16
N ARG A 80 -30.30 -1.87 -1.98
CA ARG A 80 -30.33 -0.45 -1.61
C ARG A 80 -28.93 0.18 -1.60
N ILE A 81 -27.92 -0.55 -1.13
CA ILE A 81 -26.54 -0.09 -1.14
C ILE A 81 -26.07 0.07 -2.60
N ALA A 82 -26.34 -0.91 -3.46
CA ALA A 82 -25.95 -0.84 -4.87
C ALA A 82 -26.57 0.36 -5.60
N GLU A 83 -27.82 0.73 -5.26
CA GLU A 83 -28.49 1.93 -5.79
C GLU A 83 -27.90 3.25 -5.26
N TRP A 84 -27.28 3.23 -4.08
CA TRP A 84 -26.68 4.41 -3.46
C TRP A 84 -25.22 4.64 -3.88
N VAL A 85 -24.51 3.59 -4.30
CA VAL A 85 -23.11 3.70 -4.73
C VAL A 85 -23.00 4.57 -5.98
N THR A 86 -22.14 5.58 -5.92
CA THR A 86 -21.78 6.41 -7.07
C THR A 86 -20.48 5.91 -7.69
N TYR A 87 -20.51 5.68 -9.00
CA TYR A 87 -19.35 5.24 -9.77
C TYR A 87 -18.51 6.44 -10.20
N VAL A 88 -17.20 6.39 -9.91
CA VAL A 88 -16.23 7.37 -10.35
C VAL A 88 -15.31 6.72 -11.39
N GLU A 89 -15.31 7.27 -12.61
CA GLU A 89 -14.49 6.74 -13.71
C GLU A 89 -13.04 7.25 -13.62
N THR A 90 -12.16 6.45 -13.03
CA THR A 90 -10.77 6.85 -12.79
C THR A 90 -9.95 7.03 -14.07
N ALA A 91 -10.26 6.28 -15.13
CA ALA A 91 -9.44 6.22 -16.35
C ALA A 91 -9.42 7.55 -17.13
N VAL A 92 -10.48 8.34 -17.03
CA VAL A 92 -10.63 9.64 -17.72
C VAL A 92 -10.61 10.82 -16.75
N HIS A 93 -10.42 10.56 -15.46
CA HIS A 93 -10.40 11.62 -14.46
C HIS A 93 -9.15 12.50 -14.66
N PRO A 94 -9.30 13.83 -14.76
CA PRO A 94 -8.19 14.73 -15.09
C PRO A 94 -7.01 14.61 -14.12
N ASP A 95 -7.31 14.43 -12.82
CA ASP A 95 -6.28 14.37 -11.78
C ASP A 95 -5.63 12.98 -11.62
N PHE A 96 -6.18 11.92 -12.24
CA PHE A 96 -5.68 10.56 -12.02
C PHE A 96 -4.21 10.41 -12.39
N GLN A 97 -3.78 11.03 -13.49
CA GLN A 97 -2.38 10.96 -13.92
C GLN A 97 -1.44 11.61 -12.90
N GLN A 98 -1.83 12.75 -12.33
CA GLN A 98 -1.05 13.45 -11.31
C GLN A 98 -0.92 12.59 -10.05
N GLU A 99 -2.03 12.06 -9.56
CA GLU A 99 -2.05 11.19 -8.37
C GLU A 99 -1.25 9.91 -8.60
N PHE A 100 -1.34 9.33 -9.80
CA PHE A 100 -0.58 8.13 -10.17
C PHE A 100 0.93 8.39 -10.15
N VAL A 101 1.40 9.51 -10.73
CA VAL A 101 2.83 9.86 -10.76
C VAL A 101 3.36 10.10 -9.34
N GLY A 102 2.61 10.81 -8.50
CA GLY A 102 2.93 10.97 -7.08
C GLY A 102 3.08 9.62 -6.37
N ALA A 103 2.16 8.71 -6.67
CA ALA A 103 2.11 7.38 -6.08
C ALA A 103 3.13 6.38 -6.65
N ILE A 104 4.00 6.75 -7.59
CA ILE A 104 5.10 5.87 -8.02
C ILE A 104 6.19 5.77 -6.93
N HIS A 105 6.45 6.86 -6.20
CA HIS A 105 7.44 6.94 -5.13
C HIS A 105 7.04 6.12 -3.91
N LEU A 106 7.97 5.80 -3.00
CA LEU A 106 7.67 5.04 -1.77
C LEU A 106 7.84 5.94 -0.54
N PRO A 107 6.82 6.07 0.33
CA PRO A 107 5.44 5.61 0.13
C PRO A 107 4.68 6.44 -0.91
N HIS A 108 4.98 7.74 -1.02
CA HIS A 108 4.42 8.68 -2.00
C HIS A 108 5.38 9.87 -2.18
N ALA A 109 5.21 10.67 -3.24
CA ALA A 109 6.09 11.82 -3.51
C ALA A 109 5.85 13.02 -2.56
N SER A 110 4.59 13.27 -2.21
CA SER A 110 4.15 14.48 -1.48
C SER A 110 3.33 14.19 -0.22
N ASP A 111 2.38 13.25 -0.29
CA ASP A 111 1.52 12.89 0.83
C ASP A 111 2.29 12.46 2.09
N ALA A 112 1.79 12.91 3.24
CA ALA A 112 2.37 12.63 4.54
C ALA A 112 1.89 11.27 5.07
N PHE A 113 2.80 10.56 5.77
CA PHE A 113 2.53 9.29 6.43
C PHE A 113 2.94 9.34 7.91
N PRO A 114 2.29 10.18 8.74
CA PRO A 114 2.65 10.33 10.15
C PRO A 114 2.59 9.02 10.94
N HIS A 115 1.73 8.05 10.57
CA HIS A 115 1.67 6.76 11.26
C HIS A 115 2.87 5.84 10.95
N LEU A 116 3.75 6.22 10.03
CA LEU A 116 5.03 5.54 9.76
C LEU A 116 6.21 6.09 10.56
N ASN A 117 6.05 7.21 11.28
CA ASN A 117 7.13 7.82 12.04
C ASN A 117 7.70 6.84 13.08
N GLY A 118 9.02 6.66 13.07
CA GLY A 118 9.71 5.72 13.97
C GLY A 118 9.55 4.23 13.64
N LEU A 119 8.82 3.87 12.58
CA LEU A 119 8.69 2.48 12.11
C LEU A 119 9.76 2.07 11.09
N LEU A 120 10.39 3.05 10.45
CA LEU A 120 11.46 2.87 9.46
C LEU A 120 12.81 3.24 10.08
N PRO A 121 13.89 2.55 9.69
CA PRO A 121 15.23 2.98 10.05
C PRO A 121 15.52 4.35 9.43
N GLU A 122 16.24 5.20 10.17
CA GLU A 122 16.74 6.47 9.65
C GLU A 122 17.56 6.23 8.37
N PRO A 123 17.40 7.07 7.33
CA PRO A 123 18.14 6.91 6.10
C PRO A 123 19.64 6.97 6.38
N ASN A 124 20.38 5.94 5.95
CA ASN A 124 21.83 5.94 6.04
C ASN A 124 22.41 6.82 4.92
N LEU A 125 22.53 8.12 5.21
CA LEU A 125 23.02 9.17 4.29
C LEU A 125 24.45 8.94 3.77
N GLU A 126 25.19 7.98 4.34
CA GLU A 126 26.55 7.64 3.89
C GLU A 126 26.61 6.98 2.49
N ILE A 127 25.50 6.40 2.01
CA ILE A 127 25.47 5.66 0.72
C ILE A 127 25.39 6.61 -0.49
N GLU A 128 24.85 7.83 -0.35
CA GLU A 128 24.63 8.74 -1.49
C GLU A 128 25.90 9.49 -1.94
N LEU A 129 26.90 9.65 -1.07
CA LEU A 129 28.13 10.41 -1.40
C LEU A 129 29.21 9.59 -2.14
N ASN A 130 29.07 8.26 -2.23
CA ASN A 130 30.11 7.37 -2.78
C ASN A 130 29.72 6.70 -4.12
N GLY A 131 28.90 7.37 -4.95
CA GLY A 131 28.51 6.93 -6.29
C GLY A 131 29.62 6.90 -7.36
N ASN A 132 30.89 6.77 -6.98
CA ASN A 132 32.01 6.55 -7.91
C ASN A 132 32.85 5.30 -7.57
N GLY A 133 32.25 4.31 -6.92
CA GLY A 133 32.90 3.04 -6.57
C GLY A 133 32.87 2.02 -7.71
N ARG A 134 33.78 2.14 -8.69
CA ARG A 134 34.13 0.99 -9.54
C ARG A 134 34.58 -0.17 -8.65
N SER A 135 34.01 -1.34 -8.94
CA SER A 135 34.22 -2.62 -8.27
C SER A 135 35.65 -2.88 -7.78
N ASN A 136 35.79 -3.33 -6.53
CA ASN A 136 36.94 -4.15 -6.15
C ASN A 136 36.51 -5.39 -5.36
N ARG A 137 35.72 -6.25 -6.03
CA ARG A 137 35.65 -7.68 -5.70
C ARG A 137 36.95 -8.34 -6.18
N ARG A 138 37.92 -8.55 -5.28
CA ARG A 138 38.81 -9.75 -5.19
C ARG A 138 40.12 -9.45 -4.46
N ARG A 139 40.28 -10.03 -3.27
CA ARG A 139 41.30 -11.07 -2.98
C ARG A 139 41.23 -11.44 -1.49
N ARG A 140 40.42 -12.45 -1.17
CA ARG A 140 40.55 -13.22 0.07
C ARG A 140 41.78 -14.11 -0.13
N ARG A 141 42.95 -13.66 0.31
CA ARG A 141 44.21 -14.42 0.24
C ARG A 141 44.30 -15.29 1.49
N THR A 142 44.27 -16.60 1.29
CA THR A 142 44.42 -17.65 2.30
C THR A 142 45.79 -17.54 2.98
N LYS A 143 45.82 -17.49 4.32
CA LYS A 143 47.04 -17.67 5.12
C LYS A 143 47.43 -19.16 5.06
N LYS A 144 48.67 -19.46 4.67
CA LYS A 144 49.30 -20.78 4.78
C LYS A 144 50.10 -20.81 6.11
N PRO A 145 50.11 -21.91 6.88
CA PRO A 145 50.86 -21.95 8.14
C PRO A 145 52.36 -22.18 7.87
N GLU A 146 53.21 -21.50 8.62
CA GLU A 146 54.67 -21.73 8.66
C GLU A 146 54.98 -22.98 9.48
N ILE A 147 55.87 -23.81 8.95
CA ILE A 147 56.46 -24.98 9.60
C ILE A 147 57.75 -24.48 10.28
N VAL A 148 57.91 -24.80 11.56
CA VAL A 148 59.13 -24.52 12.34
C VAL A 148 59.99 -25.78 12.29
N ASP A 149 61.25 -25.64 11.89
CA ASP A 149 62.29 -26.68 11.93
C ASP A 149 62.64 -27.11 13.37
#